data_AF-A0A6M3XAH0-F1
#
_entry.id   AF-A0A6M3XAH0-F1
#
_cell.length_a   1.000
_cell.length_b   1.000
_cell.length_c   1.000
_cell.angle_alpha   90.00
_cell.angle_beta   90.00
_cell.angle_gamma   90.00
#
_symmetry.space_group_name_H-M   'P 1'
#
loop_
_entity.id
_entity.type
_entity.pdbx_description
1 polymer ?
#
loop_
_entity_poly.entity_id
_entity_poly.type
_entity_poly.pdbx_seq_one_letter_code
_entity_poly.pdbx_strand_id
1 'polypeptide(L)'
;MTTATSTYQQLLRRYDRPCLPLDDVRAEYLPHISSMDHLLEEIRKGAIRLRYVRLHGSRKAPPVVYLHDLAKWLDAQDPNNEQQPTAAHQAA
;
A
#
# COMPACT_ATOMS: atom_id res chain seq x y z
N MET A 1 13.02 -9.14 23.93
CA MET A 1 12.03 -9.91 23.15
C MET A 1 11.67 -9.07 21.94
N THR A 2 12.31 -9.30 20.79
CA THR A 2 12.07 -8.50 19.58
C THR A 2 10.83 -9.02 18.87
N THR A 3 9.68 -8.38 19.09
CA THR A 3 8.46 -8.64 18.34
C THR A 3 8.71 -8.33 16.87
N ALA A 4 8.65 -9.33 15.99
CA ALA A 4 8.64 -9.14 14.55
C ALA A 4 7.53 -8.13 14.21
N THR A 5 7.93 -6.95 13.73
CA THR A 5 6.97 -5.89 13.46
C THR A 5 6.35 -6.14 12.10
N SER A 6 5.02 -6.28 12.05
CA SER A 6 4.27 -6.43 10.80
C SER A 6 4.62 -5.33 9.79
N THR A 7 4.63 -5.65 8.49
CA THR A 7 4.81 -4.70 7.38
C THR A 7 3.97 -3.45 7.55
N TYR A 8 2.70 -3.60 7.97
CA TYR A 8 1.81 -2.48 8.24
C TYR A 8 2.30 -1.57 9.37
N GLN A 9 2.77 -2.16 10.47
CA GLN A 9 3.32 -1.40 11.60
C GLN A 9 4.64 -0.70 11.21
N GLN A 10 5.45 -1.30 10.34
CA GLN A 10 6.64 -0.65 9.81
C GLN A 10 6.28 0.57 8.95
N LEU A 11 5.28 0.44 8.07
CA LEU A 11 4.77 1.55 7.25
C LEU A 11 4.17 2.67 8.12
N LEU A 12 3.39 2.34 9.15
CA LEU A 12 2.82 3.33 10.06
C LEU A 12 3.91 4.14 10.77
N ARG A 13 4.96 3.48 11.28
CA ARG A 13 6.11 4.17 11.89
C ARG A 13 6.87 5.05 10.89
N ARG A 14 6.87 4.68 9.61
CA ARG A 14 7.60 5.40 8.57
C ARG A 14 6.88 6.67 8.12
N TYR A 15 5.56 6.60 7.95
CA TYR A 15 4.79 7.67 7.31
C TYR A 15 3.93 8.49 8.28
N ASP A 16 3.68 8.01 9.50
CA ASP A 16 2.84 8.67 10.53
C ASP A 16 1.40 9.01 10.07
N ARG A 17 0.99 8.55 8.87
CA ARG A 17 -0.32 8.79 8.27
C ARG A 17 -0.93 7.48 7.77
N PRO A 18 -2.26 7.27 7.92
CA PRO A 18 -2.91 6.01 7.54
C PRO A 18 -3.07 5.84 6.02
N CYS A 19 -2.95 6.92 5.24
CA CYS A 19 -3.06 6.91 3.79
C CYS A 19 -1.89 7.65 3.13
N LEU A 20 -1.45 7.11 1.99
CA LEU A 20 -0.40 7.68 1.15
C LEU A 20 -1.00 8.04 -0.22
N PRO A 21 -0.70 9.21 -0.80
CA PRO A 21 -1.07 9.45 -2.19
C PRO A 21 -0.36 8.44 -3.09
N LEU A 22 -1.07 8.00 -4.13
CA LEU A 22 -0.55 7.00 -5.06
C LEU A 22 0.72 7.48 -5.78
N ASP A 23 0.93 8.80 -5.87
CA ASP A 23 2.14 9.36 -6.48
C ASP A 23 3.39 9.13 -5.63
N ASP A 24 3.29 9.25 -4.30
CA ASP A 24 4.38 8.89 -3.39
C ASP A 24 4.66 7.38 -3.46
N VAL A 25 3.61 6.55 -3.45
CA VAL A 25 3.75 5.09 -3.57
C VAL A 25 4.45 4.73 -4.88
N ARG A 26 4.05 5.38 -5.98
CA ARG A 26 4.66 5.18 -7.29
C ARG A 26 6.14 5.55 -7.26
N ALA A 27 6.48 6.72 -6.74
CA ALA A 27 7.86 7.20 -6.71
C ALA A 27 8.77 6.28 -5.88
N GLU A 28 8.27 5.74 -4.76
CA GLU A 28 9.08 4.95 -3.84
C GLU A 28 9.17 3.46 -4.21
N TYR A 29 8.04 2.83 -4.56
CA TYR A 29 7.98 1.38 -4.79
C TYR A 29 7.96 1.00 -6.27
N LEU A 30 7.57 1.93 -7.15
CA LEU A 30 7.41 1.69 -8.59
C LEU A 30 8.23 2.70 -9.41
N PRO A 31 9.54 2.86 -9.15
CA PRO A 31 10.36 3.86 -9.85
C PRO A 31 10.47 3.58 -11.35
N HIS A 32 10.18 2.36 -11.80
CA HIS A 32 10.09 1.97 -13.21
C HIS A 32 8.83 2.50 -13.90
N ILE A 33 7.85 3.01 -13.15
CA ILE A 33 6.63 3.62 -13.69
C ILE A 33 6.76 5.13 -13.63
N SER A 34 7.10 5.71 -14.78
CA SER A 34 7.35 7.15 -14.90
C SER A 34 6.08 8.00 -14.82
N SER A 35 4.92 7.45 -15.22
CA SER A 35 3.67 8.21 -15.36
C SER A 35 2.55 7.66 -14.49
N MET A 36 1.79 8.57 -13.86
CA MET A 36 0.58 8.21 -13.10
C MET A 36 -0.47 7.52 -13.98
N ASP A 37 -0.63 7.97 -15.23
CA ASP A 37 -1.59 7.36 -16.16
C ASP A 37 -1.20 5.90 -16.46
N HIS A 38 0.08 5.64 -16.71
CA HIS A 38 0.62 4.31 -16.90
C HIS A 38 0.40 3.41 -15.66
N LEU A 39 0.60 3.94 -14.45
CA LEU A 39 0.27 3.20 -13.23
C LEU A 39 -1.21 2.81 -13.17
N LEU A 40 -2.11 3.74 -13.49
CA LEU A 40 -3.55 3.48 -13.50
C LEU A 40 -3.94 2.47 -14.57
N GLU A 41 -3.29 2.50 -15.74
CA GLU A 41 -3.46 1.50 -16.79
C GLU A 41 -3.01 0.11 -16.35
N GLU A 42 -1.85 -0.01 -15.71
CA GLU A 42 -1.34 -1.29 -15.21
C GLU A 42 -2.21 -1.87 -14.09
N ILE A 43 -2.79 -1.01 -13.25
CA ILE A 43 -3.79 -1.42 -12.26
C ILE A 43 -5.08 -1.89 -12.96
N ARG A 44 -5.53 -1.17 -13.99
CA ARG A 44 -6.73 -1.55 -14.78
C ARG A 44 -6.55 -2.86 -15.54
N LYS A 45 -5.36 -3.11 -16.08
CA LYS A 45 -4.99 -4.37 -16.73
C LYS A 45 -4.84 -5.52 -15.73
N GLY A 46 -4.78 -5.22 -14.43
CA GLY A 46 -4.59 -6.22 -13.38
C GLY A 46 -3.14 -6.68 -13.21
N ALA A 47 -2.19 -6.05 -13.91
CA ALA A 47 -0.76 -6.30 -13.72
C ALA A 47 -0.32 -5.89 -12.31
N ILE A 48 -0.87 -4.79 -11.79
CA ILE A 48 -0.63 -4.31 -10.43
C ILE A 48 -1.92 -4.44 -9.62
N ARG A 49 -1.97 -5.43 -8.73
CA ARG A 49 -3.11 -5.65 -7.82
C ARG A 49 -3.06 -4.74 -6.59
N LEU A 50 -2.85 -3.44 -6.80
CA LEU A 50 -2.84 -2.43 -5.73
C LEU A 50 -4.18 -1.69 -5.70
N ARG A 51 -4.87 -1.76 -4.56
CA ARG A 51 -6.13 -1.03 -4.36
C ARG A 51 -5.84 0.44 -4.07
N TYR A 52 -6.52 1.33 -4.79
CA TYR A 52 -6.54 2.76 -4.49
C TYR A 52 -7.98 3.25 -4.31
N VAL A 53 -8.14 4.32 -3.54
CA VAL A 53 -9.40 5.02 -3.34
C VAL A 53 -9.25 6.48 -3.74
N ARG A 54 -10.35 7.11 -4.11
CA ARG A 54 -10.42 8.56 -4.31
C ARG A 54 -11.34 9.13 -3.24
N LEU A 55 -10.79 9.98 -2.38
CA LEU A 55 -11.54 10.61 -1.28
C LEU A 55 -12.69 11.49 -1.78
N HIS A 56 -12.56 12.06 -2.98
CA HIS A 56 -13.60 12.86 -3.60
C HIS A 56 -13.94 12.27 -4.98
N GLY A 57 -15.22 12.19 -5.33
CA GLY A 57 -15.70 11.64 -6.60
C GLY A 57 -15.25 12.43 -7.85
N SER A 58 -14.53 13.54 -7.65
CA SER A 58 -13.95 14.33 -8.73
C SER A 58 -12.71 13.65 -9.33
N ARG A 59 -12.60 13.69 -10.66
CA ARG A 59 -11.43 13.21 -11.42
C ARG A 59 -10.13 13.95 -11.07
N LYS A 60 -10.22 15.14 -10.44
CA LYS A 60 -9.07 15.92 -9.95
C LYS A 60 -8.57 15.50 -8.57
N ALA A 61 -9.31 14.66 -7.85
CA ALA A 61 -8.90 14.21 -6.53
C ALA A 61 -7.68 13.29 -6.65
N PRO A 62 -6.60 13.53 -5.87
CA PRO A 62 -5.45 12.66 -5.88
C PRO A 62 -5.87 11.25 -5.41
N PRO A 63 -5.57 10.20 -6.18
CA PRO A 63 -5.80 8.84 -5.72
C PRO A 63 -4.90 8.56 -4.52
N VAL A 64 -5.47 7.96 -3.48
CA VAL A 64 -4.76 7.59 -2.26
C VAL A 64 -4.86 6.08 -2.03
N VAL A 65 -3.85 5.54 -1.36
CA VAL A 65 -3.75 4.14 -0.98
C VAL A 65 -3.68 4.07 0.54
N TYR A 66 -4.47 3.19 1.14
CA TYR A 66 -4.35 2.92 2.56
C TYR A 66 -3.11 2.07 2.82
N LEU A 67 -2.37 2.38 3.90
CA LEU A 67 -1.17 1.62 4.25
C LEU A 67 -1.44 0.14 4.47
N HIS A 68 -2.65 -0.22 4.90
CA HIS A 68 -3.07 -1.62 5.03
C HIS A 68 -3.16 -2.33 3.67
N ASP A 69 -3.69 -1.67 2.64
CA ASP A 69 -3.71 -2.23 1.27
C ASP A 69 -2.30 -2.27 0.66
N LEU A 70 -1.47 -1.26 0.96
CA LEU A 70 -0.06 -1.25 0.56
C LEU A 70 0.73 -2.39 1.20
N ALA A 71 0.55 -2.61 2.51
CA ALA A 71 1.18 -3.72 3.24
C ALA A 71 0.83 -5.06 2.60
N LYS A 72 -0.46 -5.32 2.39
CA LYS A 72 -0.93 -6.54 1.71
C LYS A 72 -0.33 -6.73 0.32
N TRP A 73 -0.15 -5.64 -0.42
CA TRP A 73 0.47 -5.70 -1.73
C TRP A 73 1.96 -6.03 -1.64
N LEU A 74 2.69 -5.42 -0.70
CA LEU A 74 4.11 -5.72 -0.44
C LEU A 74 4.31 -7.16 0.04
N ASP A 75 3.48 -7.62 0.98
CA ASP A 75 3.50 -9.00 1.49
C ASP A 75 3.18 -10.02 0.38
N ALA A 76 2.36 -9.65 -0.60
CA ALA A 76 2.08 -10.50 -1.76
C ALA A 76 3.22 -10.53 -2.80
N GLN A 77 4.09 -9.50 -2.82
CA GLN A 77 5.26 -9.43 -3.68
C GLN A 77 6.49 -10.09 -3.05
N ASP A 78 6.55 -10.14 -1.72
CA ASP A 78 7.64 -10.76 -0.97
C ASP A 78 7.20 -12.16 -0.46
N PRO A 79 7.48 -13.24 -1.20
CA PRO A 79 7.13 -14.60 -0.79
C PRO A 79 7.88 -15.06 0.47
N ASN A 80 8.89 -14.31 0.92
CA ASN A 80 9.70 -14.61 2.10
C ASN A 80 9.13 -13.94 3.36
N ASN A 81 8.20 -13.00 3.19
CA ASN A 81 7.53 -12.29 4.27
C ASN A 81 6.21 -12.99 4.61
N GLU A 82 6.28 -14.27 5.03
CA GLU A 82 5.17 -15.07 5.54
C GLU A 82 4.68 -14.60 6.93
N GLN A 83 4.56 -13.28 7.14
CA GLN A 83 4.16 -12.72 8.42
C GLN A 83 2.65 -12.71 8.58
N GLN A 84 2.19 -13.86 9.04
CA GLN A 84 1.08 -14.15 9.96
C GLN A 84 -0.24 -13.38 9.77
N PRO A 85 -1.36 -14.11 9.61
CA PRO A 85 -2.69 -13.51 9.63
C PRO A 85 -2.86 -12.74 10.94
N THR A 86 -3.28 -11.48 10.84
CA THR A 86 -3.77 -10.67 11.96
C THR A 86 -4.96 -11.38 12.61
N ALA A 87 -4.67 -12.35 13.46
CA ALA A 87 -5.55 -12.86 14.49
C ALA A 87 -5.00 -12.31 15.81
N ALA A 88 -5.89 -11.71 16.61
CA ALA A 88 -5.63 -11.21 17.96
C ALA A 88 -4.87 -9.86 18.09
N HIS A 89 -5.57 -8.75 17.87
CA HIS A 89 -5.34 -7.53 18.66
C HIS A 89 -6.64 -6.90 19.17
N GLN A 90 -7.63 -7.73 19.51
CA GLN A 90 -8.77 -7.34 20.33
C GLN A 90 -8.93 -8.35 21.47
N ALA A 91 -8.28 -8.08 22.60
CA ALA A 91 -8.67 -8.54 23.93
C ALA A 91 -7.78 -7.85 24.97
N ALA A 92 -8.28 -6.75 25.53
CA ALA A 92 -7.97 -6.27 26.87
C ALA A 92 -9.11 -5.35 27.31
#